data_AF-V5ID41-F1
#
_entry.id   AF-V5ID41-F1
#
_cell.length_a   1.000
_cell.length_b   1.000
_cell.length_c   1.000
_cell.angle_alpha   90.00
_cell.angle_beta   90.00
_cell.angle_gamma   90.00
#
_symmetry.space_group_name_H-M   'P 1'
#
loop_
_entity.id
_entity.type
_entity.pdbx_description
1 polymer ?
#
loop_
_entity_poly.entity_id
_entity_poly.type
_entity_poly.pdbx_seq_one_letter_code
_entity_poly.pdbx_strand_id
1 'polypeptide(L)'
;MKRKFLSCCSCTPLSLLYSIFPILHWLPRYRVREHLVNDVVAGFTVSIMHIPQGLAYGVLAGAGAINGLYVSAFPAIVYFFMGTSKHVSVGTFAVVSLLSASALSSVT
;
A
#
# COMPACT_ATOMS: atom_id res chain seq x y z
N MET A 1 -6.87 32.80 16.78
CA MET A 1 -8.28 32.63 17.22
C MET A 1 -9.23 33.18 16.14
N LYS A 2 -9.59 32.39 15.12
CA LYS A 2 -10.81 32.58 14.32
C LYS A 2 -11.32 31.19 13.92
N ARG A 3 -12.42 30.81 14.58
CA ARG A 3 -13.14 29.54 14.44
C ARG A 3 -13.77 29.44 13.05
N LYS A 4 -13.64 28.29 12.39
CA LYS A 4 -14.61 27.81 11.37
C LYS A 4 -15.22 26.51 11.90
N PHE A 5 -16.02 26.67 12.95
CA PHE A 5 -17.02 25.70 13.37
C PHE A 5 -18.34 26.23 12.79
N LEU A 6 -19.15 25.34 12.17
CA LEU A 6 -20.44 25.55 11.50
C LEU A 6 -20.44 25.96 10.02
N SER A 7 -20.76 25.01 9.14
CA SER A 7 -21.83 25.09 8.12
C SER A 7 -21.88 23.76 7.36
N CYS A 8 -22.72 22.81 7.80
CA CYS A 8 -24.10 22.58 7.33
C CYS A 8 -24.20 21.94 5.93
N CYS A 9 -24.57 20.65 5.93
CA CYS A 9 -25.41 19.98 4.94
C CYS A 9 -25.16 20.26 3.44
N SER A 10 -23.99 19.85 2.93
CA SER A 10 -23.87 19.36 1.55
C SER A 10 -22.63 18.47 1.44
N CYS A 11 -22.60 17.40 2.24
CA CYS A 11 -21.67 16.30 2.01
C CYS A 11 -22.14 15.59 0.74
N THR A 12 -21.84 16.17 -0.42
CA THR A 12 -21.94 15.47 -1.68
C THR A 12 -21.09 14.20 -1.54
N PRO A 13 -21.60 13.01 -1.92
CA PRO A 13 -20.82 11.78 -1.89
C PRO A 13 -19.50 11.94 -2.65
N LEU A 14 -19.46 12.86 -3.60
CA LEU A 14 -18.30 13.26 -4.38
C LEU A 14 -17.14 13.82 -3.53
N SER A 15 -17.38 14.67 -2.52
CA SER A 15 -16.29 15.24 -1.70
C SER A 15 -15.71 14.22 -0.72
N LEU A 16 -16.56 13.29 -0.25
CA LEU A 16 -16.14 12.16 0.57
C LEU A 16 -15.34 11.14 -0.25
N LEU A 17 -15.73 10.91 -1.51
CA LEU A 17 -15.00 10.08 -2.47
C LEU A 17 -13.62 10.67 -2.81
N TYR A 18 -13.51 12.00 -2.96
CA TYR A 18 -12.22 12.68 -3.15
C TYR A 18 -11.30 12.59 -1.92
N SER A 19 -11.86 12.45 -0.72
CA SER A 19 -11.09 12.25 0.52
C SER A 19 -10.67 10.79 0.71
N ILE A 20 -11.51 9.83 0.28
CA ILE A 20 -11.23 8.39 0.37
C ILE A 20 -10.28 7.91 -0.73
N PHE A 21 -10.35 8.48 -1.93
CA PHE A 21 -9.49 8.14 -3.06
C PHE A 21 -8.58 9.33 -3.44
N PRO A 22 -7.52 9.58 -2.65
CA PRO A 22 -6.54 10.63 -2.93
C PRO A 22 -5.82 10.44 -4.28
N ILE A 23 -5.90 9.25 -4.88
CA ILE A 23 -5.38 8.96 -6.22
C ILE A 23 -5.95 9.90 -7.30
N LEU A 24 -7.22 10.29 -7.21
CA LEU A 24 -7.83 11.20 -8.19
C LEU A 24 -7.26 12.63 -8.11
N HIS A 25 -6.59 13.01 -7.02
CA HIS A 25 -6.00 14.34 -6.88
C HIS A 25 -4.63 14.44 -7.55
N TRP A 26 -3.80 13.38 -7.45
CA TRP A 26 -2.42 13.41 -7.96
C TRP A 26 -2.26 12.84 -9.37
N LEU A 27 -3.14 11.92 -9.78
CA LEU A 27 -3.12 11.30 -11.10
C LEU A 27 -3.27 12.30 -12.26
N PRO A 28 -4.21 13.27 -12.25
CA PRO A 28 -4.33 14.24 -13.36
C PRO A 28 -3.19 15.27 -13.42
N ARG A 29 -2.41 15.43 -12.35
CA ARG A 29 -1.20 16.29 -12.32
C ARG A 29 0.07 15.53 -12.70
N TYR A 30 -0.04 14.26 -13.09
CA TYR A 30 1.09 13.41 -13.42
C TYR A 30 1.61 13.69 -14.83
N ARG A 31 2.90 14.06 -14.95
CA ARG A 31 3.58 14.21 -16.24
C ARG A 31 3.96 12.84 -16.81
N VAL A 32 3.01 12.22 -17.51
CA VAL A 32 3.15 10.88 -18.10
C VAL A 32 4.35 10.74 -19.03
N ARG A 33 4.73 11.78 -19.77
CA ARG A 33 5.82 11.69 -20.76
C ARG A 33 7.22 11.55 -20.15
N GLU A 34 7.44 12.11 -18.97
CA GLU A 34 8.77 12.15 -18.33
C GLU A 34 8.94 11.04 -17.28
N HIS A 35 7.86 10.67 -16.58
CA HIS A 35 7.96 9.76 -15.42
C HIS A 35 7.53 8.31 -15.71
N LEU A 36 6.75 8.05 -16.77
CA LEU A 36 6.23 6.71 -17.03
C LEU A 36 7.34 5.68 -17.29
N VAL A 37 8.38 6.06 -18.03
CA VAL A 37 9.51 5.15 -18.32
C VAL A 37 10.26 4.78 -17.05
N ASN A 38 10.53 5.78 -16.20
CA ASN A 38 11.23 5.58 -14.93
C ASN A 38 10.38 4.74 -13.96
N ASP A 39 9.07 4.99 -13.88
CA ASP A 39 8.16 4.24 -13.01
C ASP A 39 7.98 2.79 -13.46
N VAL A 40 7.99 2.51 -14.77
CA VAL A 40 7.92 1.13 -15.31
C VAL A 40 9.19 0.35 -14.95
N VAL A 41 10.38 0.94 -15.16
CA VAL A 41 11.65 0.29 -14.83
C VAL A 41 11.77 0.08 -13.32
N ALA A 42 11.38 1.07 -12.52
CA ALA A 42 11.36 0.97 -11.06
C ALA A 42 10.36 -0.10 -10.59
N GLY A 43 9.14 -0.12 -11.13
CA GLY A 43 8.12 -1.11 -10.78
C GLY A 43 8.52 -2.54 -11.12
N PHE A 44 9.17 -2.74 -12.28
CA PHE A 44 9.70 -4.06 -12.66
C PHE A 44 10.81 -4.52 -11.70
N THR A 45 11.73 -3.61 -11.36
CA THR A 45 12.82 -3.89 -10.42
C THR A 45 12.29 -4.26 -9.03
N VAL A 46 11.31 -3.49 -8.52
CA VAL A 46 10.66 -3.77 -7.22
C VAL A 46 9.91 -5.09 -7.25
N SER A 47 9.22 -5.40 -8.34
CA SER A 47 8.48 -6.67 -8.50
C SER A 47 9.40 -7.88 -8.40
N ILE A 48 10.58 -7.83 -9.05
CA ILE A 48 11.58 -8.91 -8.97
C ILE A 48 12.09 -9.08 -7.54
N MET A 49 12.37 -7.98 -6.84
CA MET A 49 12.86 -8.01 -5.46
C MET A 49 11.81 -8.53 -4.47
N HIS A 50 10.52 -8.32 -4.74
CA HIS A 50 9.43 -8.77 -3.87
C HIS A 50 9.26 -10.29 -3.86
N ILE A 51 9.68 -11.01 -4.91
CA ILE A 51 9.58 -12.48 -4.99
C ILE A 51 10.39 -13.16 -3.88
N PRO A 52 11.73 -12.98 -3.80
CA PRO A 52 12.52 -13.60 -2.72
C PRO A 52 12.17 -13.02 -1.35
N GLN A 53 11.87 -11.72 -1.27
CA GLN A 53 11.53 -11.06 0.00
C GLN A 53 10.23 -11.62 0.61
N GLY A 54 9.18 -11.77 -0.20
CA GLY A 54 7.90 -12.32 0.23
C GLY A 54 8.01 -13.78 0.65
N LEU A 55 8.78 -14.59 -0.10
CA LEU A 55 9.05 -16.00 0.25
C LEU A 55 9.75 -16.11 1.61
N ALA A 56 10.82 -15.34 1.82
CA ALA A 56 11.57 -15.35 3.07
C ALA A 56 10.70 -14.92 4.26
N TYR A 57 9.91 -13.86 4.11
CA TYR A 57 9.06 -13.33 5.18
C TYR A 57 7.84 -14.19 5.49
N GLY A 58 7.32 -14.95 4.52
CA GLY A 58 6.30 -15.97 4.76
C GLY A 58 6.82 -17.08 5.66
N VAL A 59 8.01 -17.60 5.34
CA VAL A 59 8.68 -18.65 6.15
C VAL A 59 9.00 -18.14 7.57
N LEU A 60 9.48 -16.90 7.71
CA LEU A 60 9.73 -16.30 9.03
C LEU A 60 8.46 -16.13 9.87
N ALA A 61 7.30 -15.95 9.24
CA ALA A 61 6.03 -15.86 9.94
C ALA A 61 5.48 -17.22 10.44
N GLY A 62 6.18 -18.33 10.15
CA GLY A 62 5.68 -19.68 10.38
C GLY A 62 4.55 -20.08 9.42
N ALA A 63 4.29 -19.27 8.38
CA ALA A 63 3.33 -19.54 7.34
C ALA A 63 4.01 -20.17 6.11
N GLY A 64 3.24 -20.81 5.22
CA GLY A 64 3.76 -21.28 3.94
C GLY A 64 4.31 -20.12 3.09
N ALA A 65 5.42 -20.35 2.37
CA ALA A 65 6.08 -19.32 1.56
C ALA A 65 5.14 -18.65 0.53
N ILE A 66 4.15 -19.41 0.03
CA ILE A 66 3.11 -18.93 -0.90
C ILE A 66 2.28 -17.80 -0.27
N ASN A 67 2.00 -17.88 1.04
CA ASN A 67 1.23 -16.85 1.73
C ASN A 67 2.01 -15.53 1.82
N GLY A 68 3.33 -15.58 1.95
CA GLY A 68 4.17 -14.39 1.89
C GLY A 68 4.09 -13.67 0.54
N LEU A 69 3.97 -14.44 -0.56
CA LEU A 69 3.78 -13.86 -1.89
C LEU A 69 2.45 -13.10 -1.99
N TYR A 70 1.36 -13.70 -1.50
CA TYR A 70 0.04 -13.05 -1.47
C TYR A 70 0.05 -11.75 -0.66
N VAL A 71 0.65 -11.78 0.54
CA VAL A 71 0.75 -10.60 1.41
C VAL A 71 1.66 -9.51 0.82
N SER A 72 2.57 -9.83 -0.12
CA SER A 72 3.40 -8.81 -0.78
C SER A 72 2.70 -8.11 -1.95
N ALA A 73 1.81 -8.82 -2.66
CA ALA A 73 1.19 -8.32 -3.89
C ALA A 73 -0.15 -7.61 -3.65
N PHE A 74 -1.03 -8.20 -2.84
CA PHE A 74 -2.37 -7.66 -2.61
C PHE A 74 -2.37 -6.28 -1.95
N PRO A 75 -1.60 -6.03 -0.87
CA PRO A 75 -1.57 -4.71 -0.23
C PRO A 75 -1.01 -3.62 -1.13
N ALA A 76 -0.06 -3.93 -2.02
CA ALA A 76 0.47 -2.98 -2.99
C ALA A 76 -0.62 -2.52 -3.97
N ILE A 77 -1.46 -3.45 -4.44
CA ILE A 77 -2.62 -3.13 -5.30
C ILE A 77 -3.65 -2.29 -4.55
N VAL A 78 -3.99 -2.66 -3.32
CA VAL A 78 -4.95 -1.90 -2.50
C VAL A 78 -4.42 -0.49 -2.18
N TYR A 79 -3.13 -0.38 -1.84
CA TYR A 79 -2.47 0.89 -1.57
C TYR A 79 -2.37 1.77 -2.82
N PHE A 80 -2.29 1.20 -4.02
CA PHE A 80 -2.37 2.00 -5.24
C PHE A 80 -3.69 2.79 -5.32
N PHE A 81 -4.83 2.16 -4.99
CA PHE A 81 -6.13 2.84 -5.01
C PHE A 81 -6.32 3.83 -3.85
N MET A 82 -5.88 3.47 -2.64
CA MET A 82 -6.07 4.28 -1.42
C MET A 82 -4.88 5.20 -1.09
N GLY A 83 -3.87 5.24 -1.95
CA GLY A 83 -2.54 5.78 -1.66
C GLY A 83 -2.50 7.29 -1.59
N THR A 84 -2.20 7.81 -0.40
CA THR A 84 -1.92 9.24 -0.14
C THR A 84 -0.52 9.66 -0.62
N SER A 85 0.40 8.71 -0.83
CA SER A 85 1.81 8.97 -1.18
C SER A 85 2.27 8.16 -2.39
N LYS A 86 2.94 8.83 -3.34
CA LYS A 86 3.40 8.26 -4.62
C LYS A 86 4.58 7.28 -4.54
N HIS A 87 5.42 7.42 -3.51
CA HIS A 87 6.69 6.69 -3.41
C HIS A 87 6.66 5.55 -2.36
N VAL A 88 5.53 5.39 -1.66
CA VAL A 88 5.42 4.39 -0.60
C VAL A 88 4.99 3.07 -1.22
N SER A 89 5.85 2.05 -1.08
CA SER A 89 5.53 0.67 -1.44
C SER A 89 5.19 -0.09 -0.16
N VAL A 90 3.95 -0.59 -0.07
CA VAL A 90 3.46 -1.37 1.06
C VAL A 90 3.47 -2.85 0.65
N GLY A 91 4.07 -3.70 1.48
CA GLY A 91 4.17 -5.14 1.23
C GLY A 91 4.47 -5.91 2.50
N THR A 92 5.20 -7.02 2.37
CA THR A 92 5.64 -7.85 3.51
C THR A 92 6.83 -7.22 4.23
N PHE A 93 6.80 -7.20 5.57
CA PHE A 93 7.87 -6.67 6.41
C PHE A 93 8.34 -7.69 7.45
N ALA A 94 9.65 -7.79 7.66
CA ALA A 94 10.25 -8.75 8.59
C ALA A 94 9.70 -8.64 10.02
N VAL A 95 9.51 -7.41 10.51
CA VAL A 95 8.98 -7.15 11.87
C VAL A 95 7.56 -7.69 12.01
N VAL A 96 6.71 -7.47 11.00
CA VAL A 96 5.32 -7.97 11.02
C VAL A 96 5.31 -9.49 11.00
N SER A 97 6.13 -10.14 10.17
CA SER A 97 6.27 -11.60 10.14
C SER A 97 6.68 -12.17 11.49
N LEU A 98 7.67 -11.57 12.16
CA LEU A 98 8.12 -12.05 13.47
C LEU A 98 7.03 -11.89 14.53
N LEU A 99 6.30 -10.77 14.53
CA LEU A 99 5.17 -10.56 15.42
C LEU A 99 4.05 -11.56 15.16
N SER A 100 3.72 -11.84 13.89
CA SER A 100 2.74 -12.85 13.52
C SER A 100 3.16 -14.27 13.95
N ALA A 101 4.44 -14.62 13.79
CA ALA A 101 4.98 -15.88 14.28
C ALA A 101 4.83 -16.01 15.81
N SER A 102 5.19 -14.95 16.54
CA SER A 102 5.06 -14.91 18.01
C SER A 102 3.61 -15.05 18.47
N ALA A 103 2.67 -14.41 17.77
CA ALA A 103 1.25 -14.53 18.05
C ALA A 103 0.74 -15.95 17.78
N LEU A 104 1.16 -16.58 16.68
CA LEU A 104 0.77 -17.95 16.35
C LEU A 104 1.30 -18.96 17.37
N SER A 105 2.55 -18.78 17.82
CA SER A 105 3.15 -19.61 18.88
C SER A 105 2.55 -19.41 20.27
N SER A 106 1.80 -18.32 20.50
CA SER A 106 1.10 -18.09 21.76
C SER A 106 -0.27 -18.78 21.83
N VAL A 107 -0.82 -19.16 20.68
CA VAL A 107 -2.13 -19.81 20.54
C VAL A 107 -2.00 -21.33 20.43
N THR A 108 -0.84 -21.83 19.98
CA THR A 108 -0.50 -23.26 19.91
C THR A 108 0.26 -23.67 21.15
#